data_AF-A0A3D4Z2E9-F1
#
_entry.id   AF-A0A3D4Z2E9-F1
#
_cell.length_a   1.000
_cell.length_b   1.000
_cell.length_c   1.000
_cell.angle_alpha   90.00
_cell.angle_beta   90.00
_cell.angle_gamma   90.00
#
_symmetry.space_group_name_H-M   'P 1'
#
loop_
_entity.id
_entity.type
_entity.pdbx_description
1 polymer ?
#
loop_
_entity_poly.entity_id
_entity_poly.type
_entity_poly.pdbx_seq_one_letter_code
_entity_poly.pdbx_strand_id
1 'polypeptide(L)' 'MAIQRDQPWVMRTYSGHTSAKASNELYRLNLSKGQTGLSVAFD' A
#
# COMPACT_ATOMS: atom_id res chain seq x y z
N MET A 1 -32.42 13.94 5.84
CA MET A 1 -31.58 13.03 5.02
C MET A 1 -30.24 12.89 5.71
N ALA A 2 -29.77 11.67 5.97
CA ALA A 2 -28.43 11.48 6.52
C ALA A 2 -27.39 11.76 5.44
N ILE A 3 -26.39 12.60 5.72
CA ILE A 3 -25.27 12.84 4.80
C ILE A 3 -24.37 11.61 4.85
N GLN A 4 -24.30 10.88 3.73
CA GLN A 4 -23.36 9.79 3.56
C GLN A 4 -21.98 10.38 3.27
N ARG A 5 -20.97 9.98 4.04
CA ARG A 5 -19.59 10.41 3.80
C ARG A 5 -18.99 9.61 2.65
N ASP A 6 -18.16 10.29 1.86
CA ASP A 6 -17.37 9.62 0.84
C ASP A 6 -16.39 8.62 1.46
N GLN A 7 -16.03 7.60 0.69
CA GLN A 7 -15.02 6.64 1.11
C GLN A 7 -13.65 7.31 1.22
N PRO A 8 -12.82 6.92 2.21
CA PRO A 8 -11.50 7.48 2.37
C PRO A 8 -10.57 7.10 1.21
N TRP A 9 -9.54 7.91 1.00
CA TRP A 9 -8.53 7.69 -0.03
C TRP A 9 -7.68 6.44 0.25
N VAL A 10 -7.15 5.84 -0.81
CA VAL A 10 -6.23 4.70 -0.72
C VAL A 10 -4.84 5.20 -0.35
N MET A 11 -4.27 4.66 0.74
CA MET A 11 -2.88 4.87 1.13
C MET A 11 -2.01 3.92 0.31
N ARG A 12 -1.31 4.46 -0.69
CA ARG A 12 -0.58 3.67 -1.70
C ARG A 12 0.87 4.14 -1.85
N THR A 13 1.75 3.69 -0.96
CA THR A 13 3.17 4.04 -1.00
C THR A 13 3.87 3.35 -2.18
N TYR A 14 4.59 4.14 -2.99
CA TYR A 14 5.45 3.63 -4.06
C TYR A 14 6.72 3.03 -3.47
N SER A 15 6.93 1.73 -3.66
CA SER A 15 8.03 1.00 -3.03
C SER A 15 8.43 -0.28 -3.78
N GLY A 16 9.69 -0.68 -3.64
CA GLY A 16 10.26 -1.88 -4.25
C GLY A 16 11.69 -2.13 -3.78
N HIS A 17 12.19 -3.33 -4.01
CA HIS A 17 13.55 -3.79 -3.71
C HIS A 17 14.06 -4.65 -4.87
N THR A 18 15.39 -4.76 -5.04
CA THR A 18 16.06 -5.57 -6.07
C THR A 18 15.67 -7.05 -6.11
N SER A 19 15.07 -7.61 -5.05
CA SER A 19 14.61 -9.00 -5.06
C SER A 19 13.10 -9.08 -4.80
N ALA A 20 12.42 -9.97 -5.51
CA ALA A 20 10.99 -10.19 -5.33
C ALA A 20 10.63 -10.60 -3.89
N LYS A 21 11.48 -11.40 -3.23
CA LYS A 21 11.28 -11.81 -1.84
C LYS A 21 11.32 -10.62 -0.89
N ALA A 22 12.33 -9.77 -1.00
CA ALA A 22 12.45 -8.56 -0.16
C ALA A 22 11.30 -7.58 -0.43
N SER A 23 10.89 -7.39 -1.69
CA SER A 23 9.72 -6.59 -2.03
C SER A 23 8.45 -7.11 -1.37
N ASN A 24 8.21 -8.43 -1.37
CA ASN A 24 7.05 -9.03 -0.71
C ASN A 24 7.06 -8.84 0.82
N GLU A 25 8.21 -8.99 1.47
CA GLU A 25 8.37 -8.74 2.91
C GLU A 25 8.07 -7.28 3.25
N LEU A 26 8.59 -6.33 2.45
CA LEU A 26 8.30 -4.91 2.58
C LEU A 26 6.81 -4.60 2.43
N TYR A 27 6.15 -5.17 1.42
CA TYR A 27 4.72 -4.94 1.19
C TYR A 27 3.86 -5.46 2.34
N ARG A 28 4.16 -6.65 2.86
CA ARG A 28 3.46 -7.18 4.03
C ARG A 28 3.64 -6.32 5.27
N LEU A 29 4.85 -5.82 5.52
CA LEU A 29 5.12 -4.89 6.62
C LEU A 29 4.29 -3.62 6.46
N ASN A 30 4.25 -3.03 5.26
CA ASN A 30 3.48 -1.82 5.00
C ASN A 30 1.97 -2.03 5.19
N LEU A 31 1.43 -3.15 4.70
CA LEU A 31 0.02 -3.52 4.90
C LEU A 31 -0.29 -3.66 6.40
N SER A 32 0.61 -4.30 7.18
CA SER A 32 0.44 -4.41 8.63
C SER A 32 0.46 -3.06 9.36
N LYS A 33 1.06 -2.03 8.74
CA LYS A 33 1.11 -0.64 9.25
C LYS A 33 -0.02 0.24 8.73
N GLY A 34 -1.03 -0.33 8.06
CA GLY A 34 -2.22 0.41 7.61
C GLY A 34 -2.14 0.94 6.18
N GLN A 35 -1.16 0.53 5.37
CA GLN A 35 -1.22 0.75 3.93
C GLN A 35 -2.42 0.00 3.34
N THR A 36 -3.16 0.61 2.42
CA THR A 36 -4.40 0.04 1.85
C THR A 36 -4.32 -0.24 0.35
N GLY A 37 -3.22 0.10 -0.31
CA GLY A 37 -2.93 -0.31 -1.69
C GLY A 37 -1.43 -0.48 -1.95
N LEU A 38 -1.05 -1.32 -2.92
CA LEU A 38 0.35 -1.53 -3.32
C LEU A 38 0.69 -0.72 -4.57
N SER A 39 1.93 -0.25 -4.67
CA SER A 39 2.48 0.41 -5.87
C SER A 39 3.95 0.03 -6.01
N VAL A 40 4.25 -0.68 -7.10
CA VAL A 40 5.51 -1.42 -7.27
C VAL A 40 6.53 -0.59 -8.02
N ALA A 41 7.70 -0.38 -7.40
CA ALA A 41 8.86 0.22 -8.04
C ALA A 41 9.76 -0.85 -8.66
N PHE A 42 10.27 -0.57 -9.86
CA PHE A 42 11.26 -1.36 -10.57
C PHE A 42 12.55 -0.52 -10.74
N ASP A 43 13.69 -1.19 -10.83
CA ASP A 43 14.99 -0.61 -11.18
C ASP A 43 15.13 -0.35 -12.69
#